data_AF-A0A1R3W5S5-F1
#
_entry.id   AF-A0A1R3W5S5-F1
#
_cell.length_a   1.000
_cell.length_b   1.000
_cell.length_c   1.000
_cell.angle_alpha   90.00
_cell.angle_beta   90.00
_cell.angle_gamma   90.00
#
_symmetry.space_group_name_H-M   'P 1'
#
loop_
_entity.id
_entity.type
_entity.pdbx_description
1 polymer ?
#
loop_
_entity_poly.entity_id
_entity_poly.type
_entity_poly.pdbx_seq_one_letter_code
_entity_poly.pdbx_strand_id
1 'polypeptide(L)'
;MIRAENVTKVFGPEPESALPLLQQNKSKNEIRDLTGQTVGVNNASFDIEPGEVFAIMGLSGCGKSTLIRCINRLIDPTAGRIILKDPDQGEIDITALDETGLRDARRRHLSMVFQHFALLPHRTVLDNAAYGLEIQGCERNQRQQSAQKVLEMVGLGPWGDSHPSELSGGMQQRVGLARALATEAGVLLMDEPFSALDPLIKVDMQEELRRIQRELNRTILFITHDLDEAMRIGDHIAIMEEGRIVQIGSPEEILVNPLTEYVAKFVEHADPTKVITAGTIALPLNSDAIMKLDGSDAGWFSVPGQPDLRYRRDANNRLTRVEQGEQALRIRPLNEVITESPPPPEQRHQVLLTCSADTVLRDLLRARLHSTRPVVVTGDEDRIHGVISDAQWINGILEKRGYRDEDLKRAGAA
;
A
#
# COMPACT_ATOMS: atom_id res chain seq x y z
N MET A 1 -15.43 -2.75 4.58
CA MET A 1 -14.72 -1.83 5.48
C MET A 1 -14.49 -2.52 6.81
N ILE A 2 -13.31 -2.36 7.41
CA ILE A 2 -13.02 -2.75 8.81
C ILE A 2 -12.63 -1.50 9.59
N ARG A 3 -13.10 -1.38 10.82
CA ARG A 3 -12.69 -0.34 11.76
C ARG A 3 -12.24 -0.97 13.06
N ALA A 4 -11.01 -0.66 13.48
CA ALA A 4 -10.50 -0.96 14.81
C ALA A 4 -10.58 0.31 15.66
N GLU A 5 -11.20 0.23 16.84
CA GLU A 5 -11.35 1.34 17.78
C GLU A 5 -10.67 1.01 19.10
N ASN A 6 -9.55 1.66 19.37
CA ASN A 6 -8.82 1.60 20.64
C ASN A 6 -8.46 0.17 21.06
N VAL A 7 -8.23 -0.72 20.08
CA VAL A 7 -8.00 -2.14 20.30
C VAL A 7 -6.74 -2.31 21.14
N THR A 8 -6.91 -2.96 22.29
CA THR A 8 -5.85 -3.16 23.28
C THR A 8 -5.84 -4.62 23.68
N LYS A 9 -4.65 -5.22 23.75
CA LYS A 9 -4.44 -6.58 24.23
C LYS A 9 -3.31 -6.62 25.24
N VAL A 10 -3.63 -7.07 26.45
CA VAL A 10 -2.66 -7.43 27.49
C VAL A 10 -2.73 -8.93 27.74
N PHE A 11 -1.57 -9.56 27.86
CA PHE A 11 -1.41 -10.95 28.23
C PHE A 11 -0.98 -11.05 29.69
N GLY A 12 -1.64 -11.92 30.45
CA GLY A 12 -1.37 -12.09 31.86
C GLY A 12 -2.60 -12.65 32.58
N PRO A 13 -2.48 -12.92 33.88
CA PRO A 13 -3.56 -13.44 34.70
C PRO A 13 -4.70 -12.43 34.93
N GLU A 14 -4.42 -11.12 34.91
CA GLU A 14 -5.41 -10.08 35.15
C GLU A 14 -5.23 -8.89 34.17
N PRO A 15 -5.52 -9.09 32.87
CA PRO A 15 -5.20 -8.11 31.83
C PRO A 15 -5.79 -6.71 32.06
N GLU A 16 -6.97 -6.64 32.71
CA GLU A 16 -7.69 -5.40 32.97
C GLU A 16 -6.95 -4.47 33.94
N SER A 17 -6.17 -5.00 34.89
CA SER A 17 -5.43 -4.17 35.86
C SER A 17 -4.28 -3.39 35.23
N ALA A 18 -3.87 -3.75 34.01
CA ALA A 18 -2.89 -3.00 33.24
C ALA A 18 -3.47 -1.84 32.43
N LEU A 19 -4.80 -1.78 32.21
CA LEU A 19 -5.44 -0.72 31.41
C LEU A 19 -5.24 0.69 32.00
N PRO A 20 -5.40 0.93 33.32
CA PRO A 20 -5.13 2.24 33.91
C PRO A 20 -3.67 2.69 33.75
N LEU A 21 -2.73 1.73 33.78
CA LEU A 21 -1.29 2.02 33.59
C LEU A 21 -1.00 2.46 32.15
N LEU A 22 -1.67 1.85 31.17
CA LEU A 22 -1.58 2.26 29.76
C LEU A 22 -2.12 3.68 29.55
N GLN A 23 -3.23 4.03 30.21
CA GLN A 23 -3.81 5.38 30.19
C GLN A 23 -2.87 6.44 30.80
N GLN A 24 -2.03 6.04 31.76
CA GLN A 24 -0.96 6.86 32.32
C GLN A 24 0.29 6.93 31.43
N ASN A 25 0.24 6.41 30.20
CA ASN A 25 1.35 6.36 29.25
C ASN A 25 2.58 5.60 29.74
N LYS A 26 2.42 4.65 30.67
CA LYS A 26 3.52 3.75 31.05
C LYS A 26 3.95 2.90 29.86
N SER A 27 5.25 2.68 29.76
CA SER A 27 5.84 1.80 28.75
C SER A 27 5.48 0.33 29.00
N LYS A 28 5.61 -0.49 27.96
CA LYS A 28 5.41 -1.95 28.04
C LYS A 28 6.33 -2.59 29.08
N ASN A 29 7.57 -2.12 29.19
CA ASN A 29 8.54 -2.63 30.16
C ASN A 29 8.14 -2.26 31.59
N GLU A 30 7.75 -1.01 31.84
CA GLU A 30 7.28 -0.60 33.18
C GLU A 30 6.04 -1.40 33.62
N ILE A 31 5.09 -1.64 32.72
CA ILE A 31 3.90 -2.43 33.04
C ILE A 31 4.30 -3.87 33.37
N ARG A 32 5.18 -4.47 32.56
CA ARG A 32 5.69 -5.81 32.83
C ARG A 32 6.40 -5.88 34.17
N ASP A 33 7.21 -4.90 34.52
CA ASP A 33 7.96 -4.90 35.78
C ASP A 33 7.06 -4.67 37.00
N LEU A 34 5.97 -3.90 36.85
CA LEU A 34 5.00 -3.63 37.91
C LEU A 34 3.97 -4.75 38.12
N THR A 35 3.51 -5.38 37.04
CA THR A 35 2.37 -6.31 37.08
C THR A 35 2.70 -7.73 36.61
N GLY A 36 3.88 -7.96 36.04
CA GLY A 36 4.24 -9.23 35.39
C GLY A 36 3.50 -9.49 34.08
N GLN A 37 2.76 -8.51 33.55
CA GLN A 37 1.89 -8.67 32.38
C GLN A 37 2.53 -8.09 31.12
N THR A 38 2.28 -8.71 29.97
CA THR A 38 2.86 -8.30 28.69
C THR A 38 1.83 -7.58 27.83
N VAL A 39 2.12 -6.33 27.45
CA VAL A 39 1.29 -5.58 26.50
C VAL A 39 1.59 -6.05 25.09
N GLY A 40 0.58 -6.61 24.42
CA GLY A 40 0.66 -7.06 23.03
C GLY A 40 0.29 -5.96 22.05
N VAL A 41 -0.85 -5.30 22.29
CA VAL A 41 -1.37 -4.18 21.48
C VAL A 41 -1.87 -3.11 22.44
N ASN A 42 -1.64 -1.85 22.12
CA ASN A 42 -1.98 -0.70 22.93
C ASN A 42 -2.67 0.37 22.09
N ASN A 43 -3.99 0.51 22.30
CA ASN A 43 -4.80 1.56 21.72
C ASN A 43 -4.68 1.69 20.19
N ALA A 44 -4.75 0.56 19.47
CA ALA A 44 -4.70 0.55 18.01
C ALA A 44 -6.04 0.99 17.42
N SER A 45 -6.03 2.08 16.66
CA SER A 45 -7.20 2.63 15.97
C SER A 45 -6.89 2.92 14.52
N PHE A 46 -7.71 2.40 13.61
CA PHE A 46 -7.59 2.59 12.17
C PHE A 46 -8.84 2.14 11.43
N ASP A 47 -9.00 2.62 10.21
CA ASP A 47 -10.03 2.26 9.26
C ASP A 47 -9.38 1.61 8.03
N ILE A 48 -10.06 0.62 7.46
CA ILE A 48 -9.70 -0.01 6.19
C ILE A 48 -10.92 0.07 5.28
N GLU A 49 -10.76 0.74 4.15
CA GLU A 49 -11.80 0.94 3.15
C GLU A 49 -12.09 -0.35 2.37
N PRO A 50 -13.32 -0.49 1.82
CA PRO A 50 -13.64 -1.64 0.97
C PRO A 50 -12.71 -1.75 -0.23
N GLY A 51 -12.18 -2.95 -0.46
CA GLY A 51 -11.26 -3.21 -1.57
C GLY A 51 -9.84 -2.72 -1.31
N GLU A 52 -9.55 -2.08 -0.18
CA GLU A 52 -8.21 -1.59 0.12
C GLU A 52 -7.24 -2.73 0.49
N VAL A 53 -5.97 -2.61 0.08
CA VAL A 53 -4.85 -3.38 0.63
C VAL A 53 -4.16 -2.59 1.74
N PHE A 54 -4.41 -2.97 2.99
CA PHE A 54 -3.82 -2.35 4.16
C PHE A 54 -2.69 -3.22 4.74
N ALA A 55 -1.50 -2.66 4.86
CA ALA A 55 -0.32 -3.32 5.40
C ALA A 55 -0.08 -2.92 6.87
N ILE A 56 0.16 -3.88 7.75
CA ILE A 56 0.67 -3.63 9.11
C ILE A 56 2.14 -4.04 9.17
N MET A 57 2.97 -3.08 9.58
CA MET A 57 4.42 -3.18 9.59
C MET A 57 5.01 -2.93 10.98
N GLY A 58 6.27 -3.32 11.16
CA GLY A 58 7.03 -3.08 12.38
C GLY A 58 7.95 -4.25 12.73
N LEU A 59 8.82 -4.04 13.71
CA LEU A 59 9.77 -5.08 14.15
C LEU A 59 9.10 -6.31 14.76
N SER A 60 9.85 -7.40 14.86
CA SER A 60 9.37 -8.60 15.56
C SER A 60 9.00 -8.26 17.02
N GLY A 61 7.89 -8.82 17.51
CA GLY A 61 7.42 -8.58 18.88
C GLY A 61 6.65 -7.28 19.13
N CYS A 62 6.45 -6.41 18.13
CA CYS A 62 5.71 -5.15 18.29
C CYS A 62 4.19 -5.29 18.34
N GLY A 63 3.63 -6.49 18.16
CA GLY A 63 2.19 -6.74 18.34
C GLY A 63 1.37 -7.00 17.07
N LYS A 64 1.95 -6.90 15.87
CA LYS A 64 1.25 -7.06 14.57
C LYS A 64 0.37 -8.31 14.51
N SER A 65 0.96 -9.48 14.71
CA SER A 65 0.25 -10.75 14.64
C SER A 65 -0.73 -10.95 15.79
N THR A 66 -0.60 -10.19 16.89
CA THR A 66 -1.62 -10.14 17.94
C THR A 66 -2.81 -9.32 17.48
N LEU A 67 -2.58 -8.17 16.84
CA LEU A 67 -3.62 -7.28 16.32
C LEU A 67 -4.47 -7.98 15.24
N ILE A 68 -3.87 -8.64 14.25
CA ILE A 68 -4.67 -9.36 13.23
C ILE A 68 -5.49 -10.50 13.83
N ARG A 69 -4.95 -11.18 14.86
CA ARG A 69 -5.67 -12.23 15.59
C ARG A 69 -6.79 -11.65 16.45
N CYS A 70 -6.66 -10.41 16.95
CA CYS A 70 -7.76 -9.70 17.59
C CYS A 70 -8.87 -9.37 16.58
N ILE A 71 -8.53 -8.94 15.36
CA ILE A 71 -9.50 -8.64 14.30
C ILE A 71 -10.30 -9.88 13.92
N ASN A 72 -9.64 -11.03 13.76
CA ASN A 72 -10.31 -12.32 13.57
C ASN A 72 -10.93 -12.87 14.89
N ARG A 73 -10.70 -12.21 16.02
CA ARG A 73 -11.00 -12.61 17.40
C ARG A 73 -10.51 -14.01 17.80
N LEU A 74 -9.45 -14.49 17.16
CA LEU A 74 -8.73 -15.70 17.60
C LEU A 74 -8.07 -15.48 18.97
N ILE A 75 -7.78 -14.21 19.27
CA ILE A 75 -7.41 -13.72 20.58
C ILE A 75 -8.44 -12.66 20.95
N ASP A 76 -9.11 -12.80 22.09
CA ASP A 76 -10.03 -11.75 22.56
C ASP A 76 -9.24 -10.48 22.93
N PRO A 77 -9.62 -9.30 22.41
CA PRO A 77 -9.03 -8.04 22.87
C PRO A 77 -9.37 -7.83 24.34
N THR A 78 -8.46 -7.19 25.08
CA THR A 78 -8.71 -6.77 26.47
C THR A 78 -9.64 -5.56 26.52
N ALA A 79 -9.53 -4.67 25.54
CA ALA A 79 -10.41 -3.51 25.39
C ALA A 79 -10.47 -3.06 23.92
N GLY A 80 -11.43 -2.20 23.61
CA GLY A 80 -11.68 -1.66 22.27
C GLY A 80 -12.72 -2.46 21.49
N ARG A 81 -13.02 -2.00 20.27
CA ARG A 81 -14.02 -2.60 19.38
C ARG A 81 -13.45 -2.87 18.00
N ILE A 82 -14.01 -3.87 17.33
CA ILE A 82 -13.67 -4.22 15.96
C ILE A 82 -14.98 -4.30 15.20
N ILE A 83 -15.20 -3.34 14.31
CA ILE A 83 -16.41 -3.19 13.52
C ILE A 83 -16.12 -3.65 12.10
N LEU A 84 -16.88 -4.61 11.61
CA LEU A 84 -16.92 -5.01 10.22
C LEU A 84 -18.16 -4.39 9.59
N LYS A 85 -18.01 -3.65 8.48
CA LYS A 85 -19.16 -3.23 7.68
C LYS A 85 -19.41 -4.23 6.57
N ASP A 86 -20.55 -4.87 6.64
CA ASP A 86 -21.09 -5.73 5.61
C ASP A 86 -22.08 -4.94 4.73
N PRO A 87 -22.01 -5.03 3.40
CA PRO A 87 -22.93 -4.32 2.50
C PRO A 87 -24.40 -4.67 2.73
N ASP A 88 -24.71 -5.90 3.14
CA ASP A 88 -26.07 -6.41 3.26
C ASP A 88 -26.60 -6.30 4.71
N GLN A 89 -25.72 -6.44 5.70
CA GLN A 89 -26.08 -6.51 7.13
C GLN A 89 -25.72 -5.26 7.94
N GLY A 90 -25.00 -4.30 7.36
CA GLY A 90 -24.58 -3.08 8.04
C GLY A 90 -23.36 -3.30 8.94
N GLU A 91 -23.32 -2.63 10.10
CA GLU A 91 -22.18 -2.71 11.03
C GLU A 91 -22.30 -3.93 11.98
N ILE A 92 -21.28 -4.79 11.98
CA ILE A 92 -21.16 -5.96 12.84
C ILE A 92 -20.00 -5.73 13.81
N ASP A 93 -20.29 -5.65 15.12
CA ASP A 93 -19.25 -5.60 16.15
C ASP A 93 -18.74 -7.01 16.47
N ILE A 94 -17.58 -7.36 15.92
CA ILE A 94 -16.93 -8.67 16.08
C ILE A 94 -16.63 -8.97 17.55
N THR A 95 -16.35 -7.94 18.35
CA THR A 95 -16.02 -8.11 19.78
C THR A 95 -17.24 -8.44 20.63
N ALA A 96 -18.43 -8.05 20.18
CA ALA A 96 -19.69 -8.28 20.88
C ALA A 96 -20.41 -9.59 20.47
N LEU A 97 -19.96 -10.25 19.40
CA LEU A 97 -20.58 -11.50 18.93
C LEU A 97 -20.51 -12.61 19.98
N ASP A 98 -21.55 -13.45 20.04
CA ASP A 98 -21.49 -14.72 20.73
C ASP A 98 -20.70 -15.75 19.90
N GLU A 99 -20.52 -16.97 20.41
CA GLU A 99 -19.74 -17.99 19.70
C GLU A 99 -20.33 -18.36 18.34
N THR A 100 -21.66 -18.34 18.20
CA THR A 100 -22.35 -18.73 16.98
C THR A 100 -22.19 -17.65 15.92
N GLY A 101 -22.45 -16.38 16.28
CA GLY A 101 -22.24 -15.22 15.42
C GLY A 101 -20.78 -15.07 15.02
N LEU A 102 -19.85 -15.28 15.94
CA LEU A 102 -18.41 -15.22 15.62
C LEU A 102 -17.99 -16.32 14.63
N ARG A 103 -18.51 -17.55 14.80
CA ARG A 103 -18.27 -18.63 13.84
C ARG A 103 -18.86 -18.29 12.47
N ASP A 104 -20.04 -17.70 12.41
CA ASP A 104 -20.65 -17.28 11.15
C ASP A 104 -19.84 -16.18 10.46
N ALA A 105 -19.41 -15.18 11.23
CA ALA A 105 -18.57 -14.09 10.73
C ALA A 105 -17.26 -14.59 10.11
N ARG A 106 -16.60 -15.54 10.77
CA ARG A 106 -15.40 -16.22 10.25
C ARG A 106 -15.64 -17.14 9.07
N ARG A 107 -16.87 -17.62 8.88
CA ARG A 107 -17.20 -18.47 7.74
C ARG A 107 -17.48 -17.62 6.52
N ARG A 108 -18.17 -16.50 6.66
CA ARG A 108 -18.74 -15.75 5.54
C ARG A 108 -18.00 -14.46 5.20
N HIS A 109 -17.46 -13.75 6.19
CA HIS A 109 -16.93 -12.40 5.98
C HIS A 109 -15.41 -12.30 6.10
N LEU A 110 -14.80 -13.14 6.95
CA LEU A 110 -13.36 -13.13 7.21
C LEU A 110 -12.71 -14.41 6.67
N SER A 111 -11.55 -14.28 6.05
CA SER A 111 -10.68 -15.40 5.68
C SER A 111 -9.27 -15.14 6.17
N MET A 112 -8.52 -16.18 6.54
CA MET A 112 -7.19 -16.01 7.14
C MET A 112 -6.13 -16.89 6.47
N VAL A 113 -4.99 -16.28 6.15
CA VAL A 113 -3.75 -16.94 5.75
C VAL A 113 -2.76 -16.82 6.92
N PHE A 114 -2.28 -17.96 7.39
CA PHE A 114 -1.34 -18.06 8.50
C PHE A 114 0.11 -18.08 8.00
N GLN A 115 1.04 -17.62 8.84
CA GLN A 115 2.49 -17.67 8.59
C GLN A 115 2.99 -19.09 8.31
N HIS A 116 2.51 -20.07 9.08
CA HIS A 116 2.67 -21.49 8.77
C HIS A 116 1.42 -21.99 8.06
N PHE A 117 1.59 -22.63 6.91
CA PHE A 117 0.54 -22.89 5.91
C PHE A 117 -0.74 -23.55 6.46
N ALA A 118 -0.64 -24.21 7.62
CA ALA A 118 -1.75 -24.82 8.36
C ALA A 118 -2.60 -25.71 7.44
N LEU A 119 -1.97 -26.37 6.47
CA LEU A 119 -2.61 -27.31 5.58
C LEU A 119 -2.91 -28.60 6.33
N LEU A 120 -4.02 -29.22 5.97
CA LEU A 120 -4.44 -30.51 6.50
C LEU A 120 -3.68 -31.60 5.74
N PRO A 121 -2.70 -32.29 6.37
CA PRO A 121 -1.77 -33.17 5.67
C PRO A 121 -2.47 -34.43 5.12
N HIS A 122 -3.58 -34.84 5.73
CA HIS A 122 -4.37 -35.99 5.35
C HIS A 122 -5.40 -35.70 4.23
N ARG A 123 -5.45 -34.47 3.72
CA ARG A 123 -6.33 -34.05 2.62
C ARG A 123 -5.49 -33.70 1.40
N THR A 124 -6.08 -33.81 0.22
CA THR A 124 -5.45 -33.37 -1.02
C THR A 124 -5.37 -31.84 -1.07
N VAL A 125 -4.64 -31.31 -2.05
CA VAL A 125 -4.56 -29.87 -2.33
C VAL A 125 -5.94 -29.30 -2.65
N LEU A 126 -6.73 -29.98 -3.48
CA LEU A 126 -8.10 -29.58 -3.81
C LEU A 126 -9.00 -29.55 -2.58
N ASP A 127 -8.93 -30.56 -1.73
CA ASP A 127 -9.74 -30.62 -0.52
C ASP A 127 -9.30 -29.61 0.55
N ASN A 128 -8.02 -29.26 0.58
CA ASN A 128 -7.51 -28.16 1.39
C ASN A 128 -8.08 -26.82 0.90
N ALA A 129 -8.03 -26.56 -0.41
CA ALA A 129 -8.58 -25.36 -1.01
C ALA A 129 -10.10 -25.26 -0.83
N ALA A 130 -10.83 -26.37 -0.93
CA ALA A 130 -12.28 -26.44 -0.76
C ALA A 130 -12.75 -26.41 0.71
N TYR A 131 -11.83 -26.48 1.68
CA TYR A 131 -12.17 -26.68 3.09
C TYR A 131 -13.11 -25.60 3.66
N GLY A 132 -12.89 -24.32 3.33
CA GLY A 132 -13.74 -23.24 3.82
C GLY A 132 -15.20 -23.39 3.35
N LEU A 133 -15.39 -23.75 2.09
CA LEU A 133 -16.70 -24.00 1.48
C LEU A 133 -17.38 -25.27 2.04
N GLU A 134 -16.60 -26.30 2.38
CA GLU A 134 -17.10 -27.47 3.11
C GLU A 134 -17.72 -27.07 4.46
N ILE A 135 -17.04 -26.21 5.22
CA ILE A 135 -17.50 -25.74 6.52
C ILE A 135 -18.72 -24.81 6.41
N GLN A 136 -18.89 -24.12 5.28
CA GLN A 136 -20.10 -23.36 4.96
C GLN A 136 -21.29 -24.24 4.55
N GLY A 137 -21.07 -25.54 4.31
CA GLY A 137 -22.11 -26.48 3.88
C GLY A 137 -22.35 -26.49 2.37
N CYS A 138 -21.42 -25.98 1.55
CA CYS A 138 -21.54 -26.05 0.10
C CYS A 138 -21.46 -27.49 -0.42
N GLU A 139 -22.27 -27.79 -1.44
CA GLU A 139 -22.29 -29.09 -2.10
C GLU A 139 -20.92 -29.47 -2.68
N ARG A 140 -20.58 -30.77 -2.63
CA ARG A 140 -19.23 -31.26 -2.94
C ARG A 140 -18.75 -30.87 -4.34
N ASN A 141 -19.61 -31.01 -5.35
CA ASN A 141 -19.25 -30.65 -6.73
C ASN A 141 -19.00 -29.15 -6.87
N GLN A 142 -19.84 -28.31 -6.27
CA GLN A 142 -19.71 -26.86 -6.35
C GLN A 142 -18.44 -26.38 -5.66
N ARG A 143 -18.16 -26.86 -4.45
CA ARG A 143 -16.95 -26.45 -3.73
C ARG A 143 -15.66 -26.91 -4.41
N GLN A 144 -15.64 -28.11 -5.00
CA GLN A 144 -14.48 -28.59 -5.74
C GLN A 144 -14.26 -27.78 -7.02
N GLN A 145 -15.33 -27.40 -7.73
CA GLN A 145 -15.23 -26.54 -8.90
C GLN A 145 -14.68 -25.15 -8.55
N SER A 146 -15.20 -24.52 -7.49
CA SER A 146 -14.70 -23.22 -7.02
C SER A 146 -13.23 -23.31 -6.57
N ALA A 147 -12.87 -24.35 -5.81
CA ALA A 147 -11.50 -24.58 -5.38
C ALA A 147 -10.55 -24.81 -6.56
N GLN A 148 -10.96 -25.58 -7.56
CA GLN A 148 -10.17 -25.84 -8.76
C GLN A 148 -9.90 -24.56 -9.54
N LYS A 149 -10.91 -23.70 -9.74
CA LYS A 149 -10.75 -22.40 -10.38
C LYS A 149 -9.69 -21.54 -9.66
N VAL A 150 -9.70 -21.55 -8.34
CA VAL A 150 -8.72 -20.80 -7.54
C VAL A 150 -7.33 -21.41 -7.62
N LEU A 151 -7.23 -22.75 -7.62
CA LEU A 151 -5.97 -23.44 -7.83
C LEU A 151 -5.37 -23.12 -9.19
N GLU A 152 -6.18 -23.00 -10.24
CA GLU A 152 -5.73 -22.56 -11.56
C GLU A 152 -5.19 -21.12 -11.53
N MET A 153 -5.88 -20.19 -10.86
CA MET A 153 -5.41 -18.81 -10.69
C MET A 153 -4.04 -18.73 -10.01
N VAL A 154 -3.81 -19.53 -8.97
CA VAL A 154 -2.50 -19.56 -8.27
C VAL A 154 -1.45 -20.48 -8.93
N GLY A 155 -1.76 -21.04 -10.11
CA GLY A 155 -0.84 -21.89 -10.89
C GLY A 155 -0.63 -23.31 -10.35
N LEU A 156 -1.58 -23.82 -9.55
CA LEU A 156 -1.58 -25.16 -8.96
C LEU A 156 -2.66 -26.09 -9.52
N GLY A 157 -3.35 -25.71 -10.61
CA GLY A 157 -4.42 -26.52 -11.21
C GLY A 157 -4.10 -28.02 -11.40
N PRO A 158 -2.91 -28.40 -11.90
CA PRO A 158 -2.54 -29.82 -12.08
C PRO A 158 -2.25 -30.58 -10.78
N TRP A 159 -2.12 -29.89 -9.65
CA TRP A 159 -1.68 -30.46 -8.37
C TRP A 159 -2.85 -30.78 -7.42
N GLY A 160 -4.10 -30.65 -7.89
CA GLY A 160 -5.30 -30.82 -7.06
C GLY A 160 -5.37 -32.16 -6.31
N ASP A 161 -4.91 -33.24 -6.94
CA ASP A 161 -4.92 -34.59 -6.38
C ASP A 161 -3.71 -34.91 -5.47
N SER A 162 -2.68 -34.06 -5.48
CA SER A 162 -1.51 -34.23 -4.63
C SER A 162 -1.81 -33.94 -3.16
N HIS A 163 -0.97 -34.44 -2.27
CA HIS A 163 -0.97 -34.11 -0.85
C HIS A 163 0.03 -32.98 -0.52
N PRO A 164 -0.18 -32.21 0.55
CA PRO A 164 0.74 -31.14 0.95
C PRO A 164 2.21 -31.56 1.11
N SER A 165 2.47 -32.80 1.52
CA SER A 165 3.83 -33.36 1.67
C SER A 165 4.58 -33.54 0.35
N GLU A 166 3.86 -33.56 -0.77
CA GLU A 166 4.42 -33.71 -2.13
C GLU A 166 4.75 -32.35 -2.77
N LEU A 167 4.45 -31.25 -2.07
CA LEU A 167 4.61 -29.89 -2.55
C LEU A 167 5.82 -29.20 -1.92
N SER A 168 6.48 -28.32 -2.67
CA SER A 168 7.46 -27.38 -2.12
C SER A 168 6.80 -26.40 -1.15
N GLY A 169 7.58 -25.77 -0.25
CA GLY A 169 7.04 -24.79 0.70
C GLY A 169 6.27 -23.65 0.02
N GLY A 170 6.79 -23.14 -1.10
CA GLY A 170 6.08 -22.10 -1.86
C GLY A 170 4.80 -22.57 -2.54
N MET A 171 4.71 -23.84 -2.93
CA MET A 171 3.46 -24.42 -3.42
C MET A 171 2.45 -24.60 -2.27
N GLN A 172 2.88 -25.06 -1.10
CA GLN A 172 2.00 -25.17 0.08
C GLN A 172 1.41 -23.81 0.47
N GLN A 173 2.19 -22.74 0.35
CA GLN A 173 1.75 -21.37 0.58
C GLN A 173 0.65 -20.95 -0.39
N ARG A 174 0.81 -21.26 -1.68
CA ARG A 174 -0.21 -21.03 -2.71
C ARG A 174 -1.50 -21.81 -2.44
N VAL A 175 -1.41 -23.03 -1.90
CA VAL A 175 -2.60 -23.77 -1.45
C VAL A 175 -3.28 -23.06 -0.28
N GLY A 176 -2.51 -22.54 0.69
CA GLY A 176 -3.04 -21.77 1.81
C GLY A 176 -3.77 -20.50 1.35
N LEU A 177 -3.20 -19.78 0.39
CA LEU A 177 -3.82 -18.64 -0.26
C LEU A 177 -5.09 -19.06 -1.04
N ALA A 178 -5.01 -20.13 -1.83
CA ALA A 178 -6.15 -20.65 -2.58
C ALA A 178 -7.31 -21.04 -1.66
N ARG A 179 -7.04 -21.68 -0.52
CA ARG A 179 -8.05 -21.98 0.51
C ARG A 179 -8.73 -20.72 1.01
N ALA A 180 -7.97 -19.65 1.24
CA ALA A 180 -8.52 -18.41 1.73
C ALA A 180 -9.37 -17.70 0.66
N LEU A 181 -8.91 -17.73 -0.59
CA LEU A 181 -9.56 -17.10 -1.75
C LEU A 181 -10.77 -17.88 -2.28
N ALA A 182 -10.80 -19.20 -2.12
CA ALA A 182 -11.91 -20.04 -2.55
C ALA A 182 -13.21 -19.71 -1.79
N THR A 183 -13.09 -19.19 -0.56
CA THR A 183 -14.22 -18.57 0.13
C THR A 183 -14.50 -17.20 -0.48
N GLU A 184 -15.77 -16.83 -0.63
CA GLU A 184 -16.18 -15.50 -1.12
C GLU A 184 -16.13 -14.42 -0.02
N ALA A 185 -15.29 -14.62 1.01
CA ALA A 185 -15.14 -13.68 2.10
C ALA A 185 -14.64 -12.31 1.61
N GLY A 186 -15.32 -11.25 2.02
CA GLY A 186 -15.02 -9.87 1.64
C GLY A 186 -13.71 -9.33 2.24
N VAL A 187 -13.21 -9.96 3.31
CA VAL A 187 -11.96 -9.59 3.97
C VAL A 187 -10.99 -10.78 3.99
N LEU A 188 -9.76 -10.52 3.54
CA LEU A 188 -8.63 -11.44 3.64
C LEU A 188 -7.60 -10.91 4.66
N LEU A 189 -7.39 -11.67 5.74
CA LEU A 189 -6.41 -11.42 6.79
C LEU A 189 -5.17 -12.27 6.55
N MET A 190 -3.99 -11.70 6.48
CA MET A 190 -2.76 -12.45 6.18
C MET A 190 -1.63 -12.13 7.16
N ASP A 191 -1.11 -13.15 7.85
CA ASP A 191 -0.02 -13.00 8.81
C ASP A 191 1.30 -13.47 8.18
N GLU A 192 2.13 -12.53 7.72
CA GLU A 192 3.39 -12.77 7.01
C GLU A 192 3.28 -13.78 5.84
N PRO A 193 2.36 -13.55 4.89
CA PRO A 193 1.99 -14.52 3.85
C PRO A 193 3.06 -14.76 2.79
N PHE A 194 4.26 -14.18 2.91
CA PHE A 194 5.36 -14.33 1.95
C PHE A 194 6.72 -14.63 2.61
N SER A 195 6.78 -14.70 3.94
CA SER A 195 8.05 -14.79 4.67
C SER A 195 8.87 -16.06 4.40
N ALA A 196 8.19 -17.16 4.04
CA ALA A 196 8.81 -18.44 3.73
C ALA A 196 9.15 -18.64 2.24
N LEU A 197 8.93 -17.64 1.39
CA LEU A 197 9.13 -17.73 -0.07
C LEU A 197 10.51 -17.26 -0.50
N ASP A 198 11.05 -17.95 -1.51
CA ASP A 198 12.22 -17.47 -2.25
C ASP A 198 11.92 -16.11 -2.92
N PRO A 199 12.92 -15.22 -3.09
CA PRO A 199 12.71 -13.86 -3.60
C PRO A 199 11.97 -13.77 -4.94
N LEU A 200 12.22 -14.70 -5.88
CA LEU A 200 11.54 -14.71 -7.18
C LEU A 200 10.05 -15.08 -7.03
N ILE A 201 9.75 -16.17 -6.30
CA ILE A 201 8.38 -16.63 -6.10
C ILE A 201 7.57 -15.61 -5.30
N LYS A 202 8.22 -14.95 -4.32
CA LYS A 202 7.64 -13.88 -3.52
C LYS A 202 7.11 -12.74 -4.39
N VAL A 203 7.90 -12.31 -5.37
CA VAL A 203 7.50 -11.25 -6.31
C VAL A 203 6.29 -11.67 -7.15
N ASP A 204 6.33 -12.86 -7.73
CA ASP A 204 5.23 -13.37 -8.55
C ASP A 204 3.92 -13.47 -7.74
N MET A 205 4.01 -13.87 -6.47
CA MET A 205 2.86 -13.99 -5.57
C MET A 205 2.28 -12.65 -5.14
N GLN A 206 3.12 -11.64 -4.97
CA GLN A 206 2.65 -10.28 -4.70
C GLN A 206 1.89 -9.71 -5.89
N GLU A 207 2.38 -9.95 -7.11
CA GLU A 207 1.71 -9.52 -8.34
C GLU A 207 0.37 -10.22 -8.52
N GLU A 208 0.33 -11.53 -8.29
CA GLU A 208 -0.92 -12.30 -8.39
C GLU A 208 -1.91 -11.88 -7.30
N LEU A 209 -1.46 -11.62 -6.06
CA LEU A 209 -2.34 -11.10 -5.01
C LEU A 209 -2.94 -9.75 -5.40
N ARG A 210 -2.13 -8.84 -5.94
CA ARG A 210 -2.58 -7.52 -6.41
C ARG A 210 -3.56 -7.63 -7.56
N ARG A 211 -3.32 -8.56 -8.49
CA ARG A 211 -4.24 -8.87 -9.58
C ARG A 211 -5.57 -9.41 -9.06
N ILE A 212 -5.53 -10.40 -8.16
CA ILE A 212 -6.71 -11.01 -7.55
C ILE A 212 -7.52 -9.98 -6.77
N GLN A 213 -6.85 -9.10 -6.03
CA GLN A 213 -7.51 -7.99 -5.33
C GLN A 213 -8.24 -7.07 -6.31
N ARG A 214 -7.63 -6.70 -7.45
CA ARG A 214 -8.28 -5.87 -8.49
C ARG A 214 -9.46 -6.58 -9.16
N GLU A 215 -9.34 -7.88 -9.41
CA GLU A 215 -10.41 -8.67 -10.05
C GLU A 215 -11.59 -8.93 -9.10
N LEU A 216 -11.34 -9.17 -7.82
CA LEU A 216 -12.36 -9.57 -6.85
C LEU A 216 -12.83 -8.44 -5.90
N ASN A 217 -12.17 -7.28 -5.94
CA ASN A 217 -12.40 -6.12 -5.09
C ASN A 217 -12.49 -6.47 -3.58
N ARG A 218 -11.62 -7.39 -3.13
CA ARG A 218 -11.59 -7.84 -1.73
C ARG A 218 -10.73 -6.92 -0.89
N THR A 219 -11.15 -6.71 0.35
CA THR A 219 -10.36 -5.95 1.33
C THR A 219 -9.27 -6.86 1.88
N ILE A 220 -8.03 -6.40 1.87
CA ILE A 220 -6.88 -7.18 2.32
C ILE A 220 -6.22 -6.47 3.48
N LEU A 221 -6.07 -7.17 4.61
CA LEU A 221 -5.21 -6.75 5.71
C LEU A 221 -4.07 -7.75 5.82
N PHE A 222 -2.83 -7.31 5.59
CA PHE A 222 -1.68 -8.19 5.72
C PHE A 222 -0.61 -7.62 6.64
N ILE A 223 0.12 -8.52 7.29
CA ILE A 223 1.28 -8.19 8.11
C ILE A 223 2.52 -8.54 7.34
N THR A 224 3.50 -7.65 7.41
CA THR A 224 4.86 -7.92 6.96
C THR A 224 5.89 -7.25 7.85
N HIS A 225 7.11 -7.75 7.80
CA HIS A 225 8.30 -7.09 8.36
C HIS A 225 9.17 -6.46 7.26
N ASP A 226 8.84 -6.68 5.99
CA ASP A 226 9.60 -6.20 4.83
C ASP A 226 8.90 -4.98 4.22
N LEU A 227 9.63 -3.87 4.20
CA LEU A 227 9.14 -2.58 3.70
C LEU A 227 8.88 -2.60 2.20
N ASP A 228 9.69 -3.31 1.43
CA ASP A 228 9.52 -3.38 -0.02
C ASP A 228 8.22 -4.12 -0.37
N GLU A 229 7.81 -5.10 0.45
CA GLU A 229 6.50 -5.74 0.28
C GLU A 229 5.37 -4.75 0.49
N ALA A 230 5.37 -4.06 1.63
CA ALA A 230 4.32 -3.11 1.99
C ALA A 230 4.19 -1.98 0.97
N MET A 231 5.33 -1.45 0.52
CA MET A 231 5.40 -0.39 -0.49
C MET A 231 4.92 -0.87 -1.87
N ARG A 232 5.06 -2.16 -2.19
CA ARG A 232 4.70 -2.70 -3.50
C ARG A 232 3.23 -3.02 -3.64
N ILE A 233 2.59 -3.53 -2.58
CA ILE A 233 1.19 -4.00 -2.67
C ILE A 233 0.22 -3.21 -1.81
N GLY A 234 0.67 -2.50 -0.77
CA GLY A 234 -0.20 -1.77 0.14
C GLY A 234 -0.65 -0.44 -0.46
N ASP A 235 -1.94 -0.14 -0.30
CA ASP A 235 -2.52 1.18 -0.55
C ASP A 235 -2.27 2.11 0.66
N HIS A 236 -2.41 1.58 1.89
CA HIS A 236 -1.95 2.21 3.13
C HIS A 236 -1.10 1.27 3.97
N ILE A 237 -0.20 1.87 4.75
CA ILE A 237 0.72 1.17 5.65
C ILE A 237 0.56 1.77 7.05
N ALA A 238 0.27 0.91 8.03
CA ALA A 238 0.37 1.22 9.45
C ALA A 238 1.69 0.68 10.01
N ILE A 239 2.53 1.56 10.54
CA ILE A 239 3.76 1.18 11.24
C ILE A 239 3.47 1.06 12.73
N MET A 240 3.87 -0.07 13.32
CA MET A 240 3.74 -0.36 14.74
C MET A 240 5.09 -0.38 15.47
N GLU A 241 5.10 0.17 16.67
CA GLU A 241 6.22 0.18 17.63
C GLU A 241 5.67 -0.07 19.03
N GLU A 242 6.25 -1.01 19.79
CA GLU A 242 5.89 -1.28 21.18
C GLU A 242 4.37 -1.45 21.44
N GLY A 243 3.65 -2.09 20.52
CA GLY A 243 2.20 -2.33 20.61
C GLY A 243 1.32 -1.18 20.11
N ARG A 244 1.88 -0.01 19.80
CA ARG A 244 1.15 1.16 19.32
C ARG A 244 1.32 1.32 17.81
N ILE A 245 0.31 1.87 17.15
CA ILE A 245 0.46 2.40 15.80
C ILE A 245 1.09 3.78 15.91
N VAL A 246 2.23 3.99 15.25
CA VAL A 246 2.98 5.25 15.29
C VAL A 246 2.73 6.13 14.08
N GLN A 247 2.39 5.54 12.93
CA GLN A 247 2.04 6.26 11.72
C GLN A 247 1.17 5.37 10.83
N ILE A 248 0.18 5.98 10.17
CA ILE A 248 -0.59 5.41 9.07
C ILE A 248 -0.48 6.39 7.92
N GLY A 249 -0.26 5.88 6.72
CA GLY A 249 -0.25 6.71 5.51
C GLY A 249 -0.05 5.86 4.27
N SER A 250 -0.10 6.50 3.10
CA SER A 250 0.27 5.85 1.85
C SER A 250 1.76 5.46 1.86
N PRO A 251 2.19 4.49 1.04
CA PRO A 251 3.60 4.19 0.80
C PRO A 251 4.48 5.44 0.63
N GLU A 252 3.96 6.41 -0.12
CA GLU A 252 4.65 7.65 -0.41
C GLU A 252 4.76 8.59 0.80
N GLU A 253 3.67 8.76 1.56
CA GLU A 253 3.67 9.58 2.78
C GLU A 253 4.62 9.02 3.85
N ILE A 254 4.66 7.69 3.99
CA ILE A 254 5.55 7.00 4.94
C ILE A 254 7.02 7.26 4.59
N LEU A 255 7.35 7.25 3.30
CA LEU A 255 8.70 7.46 2.81
C LEU A 255 9.13 8.94 2.90
N VAL A 256 8.22 9.85 2.54
CA VAL A 256 8.51 11.27 2.34
C VAL A 256 8.35 12.09 3.62
N ASN A 257 7.41 11.71 4.48
CA ASN A 257 7.06 12.42 5.71
C ASN A 257 7.00 11.45 6.90
N PRO A 258 8.13 10.87 7.33
CA PRO A 258 8.18 10.06 8.54
C PRO A 258 7.86 10.92 9.78
N LEU A 259 6.89 10.50 10.59
CA LEU A 259 6.41 11.24 11.78
C LEU A 259 7.28 11.03 13.02
N THR A 260 8.07 9.96 13.07
CA THR A 260 8.95 9.65 14.21
C THR A 260 10.34 9.24 13.73
N GLU A 261 11.34 9.35 14.61
CA GLU A 261 12.71 8.88 14.33
C GLU A 261 12.73 7.37 14.05
N TYR A 262 11.87 6.58 14.71
CA TYR A 262 11.71 5.16 14.43
C TYR A 262 11.24 4.91 13.00
N VAL A 263 10.22 5.65 12.52
CA VAL A 263 9.76 5.52 11.13
C VAL A 263 10.84 5.96 10.15
N ALA A 264 11.55 7.07 10.43
CA ALA A 264 12.63 7.56 9.59
C ALA A 264 13.76 6.53 9.41
N LYS A 265 14.18 5.86 10.51
CA LYS A 265 15.15 4.76 10.46
C LYS A 265 14.62 3.56 9.68
N PHE A 266 13.33 3.27 9.79
CA PHE A 266 12.69 2.16 9.10
C PHE A 266 12.73 2.33 7.57
N VAL A 267 12.54 3.55 7.06
CA VAL A 267 12.50 3.86 5.62
C VAL A 267 13.84 4.30 5.02
N GLU A 268 14.89 4.41 5.84
CA GLU A 268 16.21 4.92 5.46
C GLU A 268 16.81 4.18 4.25
N HIS A 269 16.62 2.87 4.16
CA HIS A 269 17.19 2.02 3.10
C HIS A 269 16.22 1.69 1.97
N ALA A 270 14.97 2.18 2.04
CA ALA A 270 13.97 1.96 1.00
C ALA A 270 14.41 2.58 -0.33
N ASP A 271 14.14 1.91 -1.45
CA ASP A 271 14.37 2.46 -2.78
C ASP A 271 13.23 3.44 -3.15
N PRO A 272 13.48 4.76 -3.12
CA PRO A 272 12.43 5.74 -3.38
C PRO A 272 11.94 5.72 -4.82
N THR A 273 12.74 5.19 -5.76
CA THR A 273 12.47 5.32 -7.20
C THR A 273 11.25 4.52 -7.65
N LYS A 274 10.82 3.53 -6.86
CA LYS A 274 9.69 2.67 -7.17
C LYS A 274 8.37 3.16 -6.59
N VAL A 275 8.42 4.09 -5.64
CA VAL A 275 7.27 4.52 -4.82
C VAL A 275 6.96 5.99 -5.08
N ILE A 276 7.97 6.85 -5.07
CA ILE A 276 7.77 8.30 -5.26
C ILE A 276 7.24 8.54 -6.68
N THR A 277 6.15 9.30 -6.75
CA THR A 277 5.48 9.62 -8.00
C THR A 277 5.84 11.02 -8.49
N ALA A 278 5.58 11.28 -9.77
CA ALA A 278 5.79 12.57 -10.41
C ALA A 278 5.03 13.68 -9.69
N GLY A 279 3.79 13.40 -9.27
CA GLY A 279 2.91 14.35 -8.61
C GLY A 279 3.47 14.89 -7.30
N THR A 280 4.22 14.09 -6.56
CA THR A 280 4.74 14.41 -5.22
C THR A 280 6.00 15.25 -5.24
N ILE A 281 6.85 15.07 -6.25
CA ILE A 281 8.07 15.87 -6.41
C ILE A 281 7.86 17.06 -7.36
N ALA A 282 6.77 17.10 -8.13
CA ALA A 282 6.46 18.21 -9.00
C ALA A 282 6.31 19.51 -8.21
N LEU A 283 6.89 20.58 -8.75
CA LEU A 283 6.57 21.93 -8.28
C LEU A 283 5.12 22.23 -8.68
N PRO A 284 4.21 22.47 -7.73
CA PRO A 284 2.81 22.78 -8.03
C PRO A 284 2.73 24.09 -8.81
N LEU A 285 1.92 24.11 -9.87
CA LEU A 285 1.70 25.31 -10.69
C LEU A 285 0.45 26.11 -10.26
N ASN A 286 0.27 26.21 -8.95
CA ASN A 286 -0.94 26.74 -8.32
C ASN A 286 -0.73 28.23 -8.03
N SER A 287 -1.14 29.08 -8.99
CA SER A 287 -1.44 30.53 -8.92
C SER A 287 -0.46 31.55 -8.32
N ASP A 288 0.35 31.24 -7.29
CA ASP A 288 1.28 32.20 -6.64
C ASP A 288 2.75 31.99 -7.06
N ALA A 289 3.11 30.78 -7.52
CA ALA A 289 4.46 30.45 -7.98
C ALA A 289 4.68 30.70 -9.49
N ILE A 290 3.64 31.15 -10.19
CA ILE A 290 3.68 31.41 -11.63
C ILE A 290 4.00 32.90 -11.87
N MET A 291 5.10 33.17 -12.56
CA MET A 291 5.31 34.50 -13.15
C MET A 291 4.37 34.67 -14.35
N LYS A 292 3.30 35.46 -14.17
CA LYS A 292 2.46 35.89 -15.28
C LYS A 292 3.26 36.86 -16.15
N LEU A 293 3.30 36.59 -17.45
CA LEU A 293 3.88 37.50 -18.44
C LEU A 293 2.91 38.67 -18.69
N ASP A 294 3.43 39.84 -19.04
CA ASP A 294 2.65 41.09 -19.17
C ASP A 294 1.46 40.97 -20.15
N GLY A 295 0.48 41.87 -19.98
CA GLY A 295 -0.94 41.79 -20.34
C GLY A 295 -1.39 41.57 -21.80
N SER A 296 -0.53 41.08 -22.70
CA SER A 296 -0.92 40.60 -24.05
C SER A 296 -0.90 39.07 -24.21
N ASP A 297 -0.34 38.33 -23.26
CA ASP A 297 -0.07 36.89 -23.39
C ASP A 297 -1.02 36.02 -22.55
N ALA A 298 -2.33 36.11 -22.83
CA ALA A 298 -3.35 35.33 -22.13
C ALA A 298 -3.05 33.81 -22.21
N GLY A 299 -2.85 33.20 -21.04
CA GLY A 299 -2.58 31.76 -20.90
C GLY A 299 -1.10 31.37 -20.92
N TRP A 300 -0.17 32.31 -21.09
CA TRP A 300 1.27 32.03 -20.96
C TRP A 300 1.79 32.21 -19.54
N PHE A 301 2.79 31.41 -19.18
CA PHE A 301 3.48 31.49 -17.91
C PHE A 301 4.92 30.96 -18.00
N SER A 302 5.76 31.33 -17.04
CA SER A 302 7.07 30.72 -16.80
C SER A 302 7.16 30.12 -15.39
N VAL A 303 8.15 29.24 -15.19
CA VAL A 303 8.38 28.54 -13.92
C VAL A 303 9.66 29.11 -13.27
N PRO A 304 9.69 29.34 -11.94
CA PRO A 304 10.89 29.81 -11.25
C PRO A 304 12.10 28.91 -11.53
N GLY A 305 13.26 29.54 -11.77
CA GLY A 305 14.50 28.85 -12.15
C GLY A 305 14.58 28.43 -13.63
N GLN A 306 13.55 28.72 -14.44
CA GLN A 306 13.52 28.42 -15.87
C GLN A 306 13.01 29.60 -16.71
N PRO A 307 13.66 30.77 -16.64
CA PRO A 307 13.17 31.98 -17.32
C PRO A 307 13.11 31.83 -18.85
N ASP A 308 13.92 30.95 -19.42
CA ASP A 308 14.00 30.75 -20.87
C ASP A 308 12.81 29.97 -21.45
N LEU A 309 12.03 29.30 -20.60
CA LEU A 309 10.89 28.47 -21.02
C LEU A 309 9.56 29.17 -20.73
N ARG A 310 8.71 29.25 -21.76
CA ARG A 310 7.34 29.74 -21.66
C ARG A 310 6.37 28.62 -21.96
N TYR A 311 5.36 28.47 -21.12
CA TYR A 311 4.33 27.45 -21.19
C TYR A 311 2.99 28.11 -21.46
N ARG A 312 2.19 27.54 -22.37
CA ARG A 312 0.84 28.00 -22.68
C ARG A 312 -0.18 26.99 -22.23
N ARG A 313 -1.20 27.45 -21.51
CA ARG A 313 -2.37 26.67 -21.13
C ARG A 313 -3.67 27.17 -21.75
N ASP A 314 -4.64 26.26 -21.90
CA ASP A 314 -6.00 26.61 -22.28
C ASP A 314 -6.87 27.02 -21.06
N ALA A 315 -8.15 27.29 -21.30
CA ALA A 315 -9.12 27.65 -20.26
C ALA A 315 -9.37 26.54 -19.23
N ASN A 316 -9.08 25.28 -19.58
CA ASN A 316 -9.21 24.11 -18.71
C ASN A 316 -7.89 23.75 -18.01
N ASN A 317 -6.88 24.62 -18.07
CA ASN A 317 -5.54 24.40 -17.49
C ASN A 317 -4.76 23.23 -18.13
N ARG A 318 -5.02 22.91 -19.40
CA ARG A 318 -4.25 21.91 -20.16
C ARG A 318 -3.08 22.53 -20.88
N LEU A 319 -1.96 21.82 -20.97
CA LEU A 319 -0.78 22.27 -21.71
C LEU A 319 -1.05 22.24 -23.21
N THR A 320 -0.85 23.37 -23.89
CA THR A 320 -1.07 23.50 -25.33
C THR A 320 0.21 23.78 -26.12
N ARG A 321 1.15 24.54 -25.54
CA ARG A 321 2.42 24.90 -26.20
C ARG A 321 3.52 25.15 -25.19
N VAL A 322 4.77 24.87 -25.58
CA VAL A 322 5.96 25.32 -24.85
C VAL A 322 6.95 25.93 -25.84
N GLU A 323 7.54 27.06 -25.47
CA GLU A 323 8.51 27.80 -26.27
C GLU A 323 9.79 28.07 -25.48
N GLN A 324 10.93 28.06 -26.18
CA GLN A 324 12.18 28.64 -25.71
C GLN A 324 12.56 29.78 -26.64
N GLY A 325 12.54 31.02 -26.15
CA GLY A 325 12.63 32.20 -27.01
C GLY A 325 11.50 32.22 -28.04
N GLU A 326 11.83 32.17 -29.33
CA GLU A 326 10.88 32.11 -30.45
C GLU A 326 10.63 30.68 -30.98
N GLN A 327 11.36 29.68 -30.47
CA GLN A 327 11.27 28.30 -30.96
C GLN A 327 10.23 27.50 -30.16
N ALA A 328 9.25 26.94 -30.86
CA ALA A 328 8.31 25.99 -30.27
C ALA A 328 8.95 24.61 -30.08
N LEU A 329 8.79 24.04 -28.89
CA LEU A 329 9.26 22.70 -28.56
C LEU A 329 8.22 21.65 -28.94
N ARG A 330 8.68 20.45 -29.34
CA ARG A 330 7.80 19.30 -29.57
C ARG A 330 7.44 18.67 -28.23
N ILE A 331 6.15 18.59 -27.91
CA ILE A 331 5.65 17.96 -26.68
C ILE A 331 5.33 16.49 -26.98
N ARG A 332 5.80 15.57 -26.13
CA ARG A 332 5.47 14.14 -26.23
C ARG A 332 5.15 13.53 -24.87
N PRO A 333 4.21 12.59 -24.77
CA PRO A 333 4.01 11.76 -23.57
C PRO A 333 5.20 10.83 -23.31
N LEU A 334 5.59 10.67 -22.04
CA LEU A 334 6.71 9.81 -21.64
C LEU A 334 6.45 8.33 -21.97
N ASN A 335 5.23 7.86 -21.75
CA ASN A 335 4.83 6.47 -22.03
C ASN A 335 4.96 6.07 -23.51
N GLU A 336 4.86 7.03 -24.44
CA GLU A 336 5.09 6.79 -25.87
C GLU A 336 6.58 6.72 -26.22
N VAL A 337 7.43 7.42 -25.46
CA VAL A 337 8.84 7.63 -25.80
C VAL A 337 9.76 6.64 -25.09
N ILE A 338 9.36 6.14 -23.92
CA ILE A 338 10.18 5.31 -23.03
C ILE A 338 10.59 3.96 -23.64
N THR A 339 9.88 3.49 -24.66
CA THR A 339 10.18 2.26 -25.41
C THR A 339 10.98 2.52 -26.69
N GLU A 340 11.12 3.78 -27.10
CA GLU A 340 11.91 4.17 -28.27
C GLU A 340 13.41 4.18 -27.95
N SER A 341 14.25 4.15 -28.98
CA SER A 341 15.68 4.40 -28.77
C SER A 341 15.91 5.88 -28.40
N PRO A 342 16.75 6.18 -27.39
CA PRO A 342 17.06 7.56 -27.04
C PRO A 342 17.65 8.33 -28.23
N PRO A 343 17.21 9.58 -28.48
CA PRO A 343 17.82 10.40 -29.50
C PRO A 343 19.28 10.73 -29.11
N PRO A 344 20.12 11.09 -30.10
CA PRO A 344 21.47 11.57 -29.84
C PRO A 344 21.47 12.72 -28.81
N PRO A 345 22.48 12.81 -27.92
CA PRO A 345 22.53 13.82 -26.86
C PRO A 345 22.24 15.25 -27.34
N GLU A 346 22.75 15.61 -28.52
CA GLU A 346 22.58 16.91 -29.15
C GLU A 346 21.13 17.20 -29.60
N GLN A 347 20.25 16.20 -29.70
CA GLN A 347 18.84 16.40 -30.10
C GLN A 347 17.86 16.38 -28.92
N ARG A 348 18.30 15.99 -27.72
CA ARG A 348 17.45 15.85 -26.53
C ARG A 348 16.82 17.16 -26.05
N HIS A 349 17.39 18.30 -26.42
CA HIS A 349 16.85 19.61 -26.08
C HIS A 349 15.62 20.02 -26.92
N GLN A 350 15.27 19.28 -27.97
CA GLN A 350 14.19 19.65 -28.91
C GLN A 350 12.81 19.17 -28.46
N VAL A 351 12.77 18.20 -27.54
CA VAL A 351 11.54 17.56 -27.06
C VAL A 351 11.32 17.91 -25.61
N LEU A 352 10.09 18.27 -25.26
CA LEU A 352 9.62 18.35 -23.88
C LEU A 352 8.70 17.16 -23.60
N LEU A 353 8.87 16.55 -22.43
CA LEU A 353 8.11 15.37 -22.05
C LEU A 353 6.98 15.75 -21.08
N THR A 354 5.86 15.04 -21.23
CA THR A 354 4.72 15.07 -20.31
C THR A 354 4.55 13.71 -19.66
N CYS A 355 4.09 13.65 -18.42
CA CYS A 355 3.81 12.40 -17.73
C CYS A 355 2.64 12.57 -16.77
N SER A 356 1.94 11.48 -16.47
CA SER A 356 0.87 11.49 -15.47
C SER A 356 1.44 11.61 -14.06
N ALA A 357 0.67 12.20 -13.13
CA ALA A 357 1.06 12.41 -11.74
C ALA A 357 1.42 11.11 -11.00
N ASP A 358 0.85 9.97 -11.39
CA ASP A 358 1.15 8.64 -10.86
C ASP A 358 2.42 7.98 -11.44
N THR A 359 3.11 8.64 -12.37
CA THR A 359 4.34 8.10 -12.98
C THR A 359 5.44 8.01 -11.91
N VAL A 360 5.97 6.81 -11.68
CA VAL A 360 7.03 6.59 -10.67
C VAL A 360 8.37 7.20 -11.09
N LEU A 361 9.15 7.63 -10.09
CA LEU A 361 10.45 8.28 -10.23
C LEU A 361 11.45 7.48 -11.08
N ARG A 362 11.38 6.15 -11.09
CA ARG A 362 12.21 5.28 -11.93
C ARG A 362 11.92 5.43 -13.44
N ASP A 363 10.66 5.53 -13.84
CA ASP A 363 10.30 5.73 -15.25
C ASP A 363 10.54 7.17 -15.67
N LEU A 364 10.25 8.08 -14.75
CA LEU A 364 10.70 9.46 -14.80
C LEU A 364 12.22 9.54 -15.08
N LEU A 365 13.09 8.82 -14.36
CA LEU A 365 14.54 8.88 -14.59
C LEU A 365 14.93 8.51 -16.03
N ARG A 366 14.16 7.61 -16.68
CA ARG A 366 14.36 7.28 -18.10
C ARG A 366 14.02 8.45 -19.01
N ALA A 367 13.13 9.36 -18.62
CA ALA A 367 12.83 10.59 -19.36
C ALA A 367 14.09 11.42 -19.66
N ARG A 368 15.09 11.40 -18.75
CA ARG A 368 16.37 12.09 -18.94
C ARG A 368 17.25 11.52 -20.07
N LEU A 369 16.99 10.29 -20.48
CA LEU A 369 17.63 9.72 -21.68
C LEU A 369 17.06 10.32 -22.96
N HIS A 370 15.81 10.80 -22.93
CA HIS A 370 15.10 11.30 -24.11
C HIS A 370 15.02 12.82 -24.18
N SER A 371 15.04 13.49 -23.03
CA SER A 371 14.96 14.94 -22.96
C SER A 371 15.84 15.54 -21.86
N THR A 372 16.51 16.63 -22.18
CA THR A 372 17.20 17.49 -21.19
C THR A 372 16.27 18.54 -20.60
N ARG A 373 15.02 18.64 -21.10
CA ARG A 373 14.03 19.61 -20.62
C ARG A 373 13.36 19.16 -19.33
N PRO A 374 12.77 20.09 -18.57
CA PRO A 374 11.84 19.78 -17.50
C PRO A 374 10.71 18.89 -18.00
N VAL A 375 10.17 18.07 -17.10
CA VAL A 375 9.00 17.23 -17.38
C VAL A 375 7.77 17.92 -16.84
N VAL A 376 6.74 18.08 -17.67
CA VAL A 376 5.45 18.60 -17.22
C VAL A 376 4.61 17.43 -16.70
N VAL A 377 4.08 17.58 -15.48
CA VAL A 377 3.24 16.59 -14.84
C VAL A 377 1.79 16.97 -15.04
N THR A 378 1.00 16.03 -15.54
CA THR A 378 -0.44 16.17 -15.77
C THR A 378 -1.20 15.33 -14.75
N GLY A 379 -2.28 15.88 -14.18
CA GLY A 379 -3.22 15.18 -13.34
C GLY A 379 -4.47 14.75 -14.13
N ASP A 380 -5.61 14.73 -13.44
CA ASP A 380 -6.89 14.35 -14.02
C ASP A 380 -7.25 15.19 -15.26
N GLU A 381 -7.84 14.55 -16.27
CA GLU A 381 -8.27 15.18 -17.52
C GLU A 381 -7.15 15.96 -18.25
N ASP A 382 -5.89 15.53 -18.14
CA ASP A 382 -4.70 16.19 -18.74
C ASP A 382 -4.44 17.61 -18.23
N ARG A 383 -4.99 17.97 -17.06
CA ARG A 383 -4.73 19.27 -16.44
C ARG A 383 -3.31 19.32 -15.92
N ILE A 384 -2.65 20.46 -16.07
CA ILE A 384 -1.30 20.66 -15.55
C ILE A 384 -1.34 20.59 -14.02
N HIS A 385 -0.63 19.62 -13.46
CA HIS A 385 -0.42 19.45 -12.02
C HIS A 385 0.83 20.20 -11.56
N GLY A 386 1.94 20.06 -12.30
CA GLY A 386 3.19 20.70 -11.93
C GLY A 386 4.32 20.50 -12.93
N VAL A 387 5.54 20.92 -12.56
CA VAL A 387 6.75 20.75 -13.38
C VAL A 387 7.87 20.17 -12.52
N ILE A 388 8.62 19.22 -13.10
CA ILE A 388 9.81 18.63 -12.51
C ILE A 388 11.04 19.17 -13.24
N SER A 389 11.85 19.96 -12.54
CA SER A 389 13.16 20.45 -12.98
C SER A 389 14.31 19.68 -12.30
N ASP A 390 15.56 19.96 -12.65
CA ASP A 390 16.76 19.32 -12.07
C ASP A 390 16.78 19.36 -10.54
N ALA A 391 16.34 20.46 -9.92
CA ALA A 391 16.25 20.55 -8.46
C ALA A 391 15.27 19.53 -7.87
N GLN A 392 14.11 19.31 -8.50
CA GLN A 392 13.11 18.34 -8.04
C GLN A 392 13.60 16.90 -8.18
N TRP A 393 14.38 16.58 -9.23
CA TRP A 393 15.02 15.26 -9.37
C TRP A 393 15.95 14.97 -8.20
N ILE A 394 16.83 15.92 -7.89
CA ILE A 394 17.86 15.76 -6.86
C ILE A 394 17.20 15.59 -5.49
N ASN A 395 16.22 16.43 -5.16
CA ASN A 395 15.53 16.37 -3.87
C ASN A 395 14.70 15.08 -3.73
N GLY A 396 14.00 14.68 -4.79
CA GLY A 396 13.21 13.44 -4.80
C GLY A 396 14.07 12.18 -4.62
N ILE A 397 15.25 12.14 -5.23
CA ILE A 397 16.15 10.97 -5.18
C ILE A 397 17.01 10.95 -3.91
N LEU A 398 17.65 12.07 -3.57
CA LEU A 398 18.64 12.12 -2.47
C LEU A 398 18.00 12.36 -1.11
N GLU A 399 17.02 13.25 -1.03
CA GLU A 399 16.44 13.63 0.26
C GLU A 399 15.21 12.79 0.62
N LYS A 400 14.69 12.00 -0.34
CA LYS A 400 13.40 11.30 -0.21
C LYS A 400 12.29 12.27 0.22
N ARG A 401 12.33 13.51 -0.26
CA ARG A 401 11.39 14.57 0.14
C ARG A 401 10.59 15.06 -1.06
N GLY A 402 9.28 15.18 -0.89
CA GLY A 402 8.37 15.90 -1.77
C GLY A 402 8.39 17.40 -1.49
N TYR A 403 7.73 18.18 -2.35
CA TYR A 403 7.67 19.65 -2.22
C TYR A 403 6.67 20.06 -1.12
N ARG A 404 7.06 20.93 -0.17
CA ARG A 404 6.17 21.40 0.91
C ARG A 404 5.67 22.83 0.65
N ASP A 405 4.54 23.20 1.25
CA ASP A 405 4.02 24.58 1.20
C ASP A 405 5.01 25.63 1.74
N GLU A 406 5.93 25.24 2.64
CA GLU A 406 7.00 26.11 3.13
C GLU A 406 8.05 26.42 2.05
N ASP A 407 8.26 25.52 1.09
CA ASP A 407 9.19 25.70 -0.03
C ASP A 407 8.64 26.70 -1.06
N LEU A 408 7.31 26.72 -1.26
CA LEU A 408 6.61 27.74 -2.08
C LEU A 408 6.84 29.16 -1.54
N LYS A 409 6.83 29.33 -0.21
CA LYS A 409 7.08 30.63 0.44
C LYS A 409 8.52 31.11 0.28
N ARG A 410 9.50 30.19 0.20
CA ARG A 410 10.91 30.53 -0.07
C ARG A 410 11.15 30.84 -1.55
N ALA A 411 10.51 30.10 -2.45
CA ALA A 411 10.64 30.31 -3.90
C ALA A 411 9.98 31.61 -4.38
N GLY A 412 8.89 32.05 -3.74
CA GLY A 412 8.22 33.32 -4.05
C GLY A 412 8.87 34.58 -3.46
N ALA A 413 9.91 34.42 -2.62
CA ALA A 413 10.60 35.52 -1.95
C ALA A 413 11.97 35.87 -2.56
N ALA A 414 12.37 35.19 -3.65
CA ALA A 414 13.67 35.33 -4.31
C ALA A 414 13.57 36.06 -5.66
#